data_AF-A0A0S2DQC5-F1
#
_entry.id   AF-A0A0S2DQC5-F1
#
_cell.length_a   1.000
_cell.length_b   1.000
_cell.length_c   1.000
_cell.angle_alpha   90.00
_cell.angle_beta   90.00
_cell.angle_gamma   90.00
#
_symmetry.space_group_name_H-M   'P 1'
#
loop_
_entity.id
_entity.type
_entity.pdbx_description
1 polymer ?
#
loop_
_entity_poly.entity_id
_entity_poly.type
_entity_poly.pdbx_seq_one_letter_code
_entity_poly.pdbx_strand_id
1 'polypeptide(L)'
;MSILQKILTLFRGTAHEAGQAVVDANALKILDQEIRDAGTELSRSKEELTKVMAQRQLQANRSKDRFAKKAEYETYIAGALRQGNEQLAREVAERLAAVENDLKNDEQAITSYDNSISQLKTAIAATERKLARVKQQVDTVKATEAVQRAQTAVASRHSGANGKVTTALDSLERIQQRQAERGARLEAAAQLESEAGEGDLNKRLQAAGLLPESTSVDNILERFREKPVQQLSHEPLSLPAAEIKETDKVERKD
;
A
#
# COMPACT_ATOMS: atom_id res chain seq x y z
N MET A 1 -30.70 5.27 -0.77
CA MET A 1 -30.03 5.78 -1.99
C MET A 1 -28.85 6.66 -1.58
N SER A 2 -27.63 6.26 -1.93
CA SER A 2 -26.41 7.02 -1.58
C SER A 2 -26.31 8.31 -2.40
N ILE A 3 -25.67 9.36 -1.85
CA ILE A 3 -25.40 10.62 -2.55
C ILE A 3 -24.59 10.37 -3.84
N LEU A 4 -23.67 9.41 -3.80
CA LEU A 4 -22.90 8.94 -4.97
C LEU A 4 -23.80 8.43 -6.11
N GLN A 5 -24.92 7.76 -5.80
CA GLN A 5 -25.87 7.31 -6.82
C GLN A 5 -26.64 8.49 -7.42
N LYS A 6 -26.93 9.55 -6.63
CA LYS A 6 -27.58 10.76 -7.16
C LYS A 6 -26.66 11.50 -8.13
N ILE A 7 -25.37 11.63 -7.79
CA ILE A 7 -24.35 12.22 -8.67
C ILE A 7 -24.23 11.43 -9.99
N LEU A 8 -24.10 10.10 -9.91
CA LEU A 8 -24.07 9.22 -11.09
C LEU A 8 -25.35 9.28 -11.94
N THR A 9 -26.51 9.52 -11.33
CA THR A 9 -27.79 9.61 -12.04
C THR A 9 -27.94 10.96 -12.76
N LEU A 10 -27.47 12.07 -12.15
CA LEU A 10 -27.36 13.36 -12.86
C LEU A 10 -26.41 13.25 -14.06
N PHE A 11 -25.25 12.61 -13.88
CA PHE A 11 -24.23 12.47 -14.91
C PHE A 11 -24.70 11.71 -16.17
N ARG A 12 -25.72 10.85 -16.04
CA ARG A 12 -26.29 10.05 -17.15
C ARG A 12 -27.51 10.71 -17.81
N GLY A 13 -27.96 11.89 -17.36
CA GLY A 13 -29.23 12.50 -17.74
C GLY A 13 -29.18 13.79 -18.57
N THR A 14 -28.05 14.51 -18.63
CA THR A 14 -28.01 15.87 -19.21
C THR A 14 -27.31 15.93 -20.57
N ALA A 15 -28.02 15.50 -21.63
CA ALA A 15 -27.59 15.67 -23.01
C ALA A 15 -27.93 17.09 -23.55
N HIS A 16 -27.29 18.13 -23.02
CA HIS A 16 -27.17 19.43 -23.70
C HIS A 16 -26.02 20.28 -23.14
N GLU A 17 -25.11 20.71 -24.03
CA GLU A 17 -23.75 21.18 -23.71
C GLU A 17 -23.67 22.56 -23.01
N ALA A 18 -24.82 23.18 -22.70
CA ALA A 18 -24.88 24.45 -21.97
C ALA A 18 -25.10 24.29 -20.44
N GLY A 19 -25.44 23.08 -19.96
CA GLY A 19 -25.80 22.85 -18.55
C GLY A 19 -24.66 22.37 -17.64
N GLN A 20 -23.65 21.70 -18.18
CA GLN A 20 -22.63 20.99 -17.38
C GLN A 20 -21.74 21.93 -16.55
N ALA A 21 -21.25 23.03 -17.14
CA ALA A 21 -20.29 23.93 -16.48
C ALA A 21 -20.79 24.55 -15.15
N VAL A 22 -22.10 24.75 -14.98
CA VAL A 22 -22.69 25.32 -13.75
C VAL A 22 -22.89 24.24 -12.67
N VAL A 23 -23.06 22.97 -13.08
CA VAL A 23 -23.17 21.83 -12.17
C VAL A 23 -21.77 21.38 -11.70
N ASP A 24 -20.78 21.35 -12.60
CA ASP A 24 -19.43 20.86 -12.33
C ASP A 24 -18.66 21.73 -11.33
N ALA A 25 -18.76 23.06 -11.42
CA ALA A 25 -18.13 23.97 -10.46
C ALA A 25 -18.67 23.79 -9.03
N ASN A 26 -19.96 23.47 -8.89
CA ASN A 26 -20.56 23.14 -7.60
C ASN A 26 -20.16 21.74 -7.12
N ALA A 27 -20.04 20.76 -8.04
CA ALA A 27 -19.58 19.42 -7.71
C ALA A 27 -18.15 19.40 -7.14
N LEU A 28 -17.21 20.15 -7.73
CA LEU A 28 -15.84 20.28 -7.21
C LEU A 28 -15.80 20.93 -5.82
N LYS A 29 -16.62 21.97 -5.58
CA LYS A 29 -16.74 22.61 -4.26
C LYS A 29 -17.32 21.67 -3.19
N ILE A 30 -18.29 20.82 -3.57
CA ILE A 30 -18.85 19.79 -2.69
C ILE A 30 -17.78 18.73 -2.38
N LEU A 31 -17.05 18.24 -3.39
CA LEU A 31 -15.96 17.28 -3.19
C LEU A 31 -14.84 17.83 -2.29
N ASP A 32 -14.49 19.11 -2.42
CA ASP A 32 -13.54 19.79 -1.52
C ASP A 32 -14.03 19.85 -0.07
N GLN A 33 -15.34 19.98 0.15
CA GLN A 33 -15.92 19.94 1.49
C GLN A 33 -15.89 18.50 2.03
N GLU A 34 -16.34 17.53 1.25
CA GLU A 34 -16.34 16.11 1.61
C GLU A 34 -14.93 15.58 1.93
N ILE A 35 -13.90 16.01 1.19
CA ILE A 35 -12.48 15.70 1.47
C ILE A 35 -12.03 16.27 2.82
N ARG A 36 -12.45 17.50 3.15
CA ARG A 36 -12.10 18.15 4.43
C ARG A 36 -12.83 17.51 5.60
N ASP A 37 -14.11 17.18 5.43
CA ASP A 37 -14.92 16.54 6.46
C ASP A 37 -14.43 15.09 6.71
N ALA A 38 -14.12 14.33 5.65
CA ALA A 38 -13.46 13.03 5.76
C ALA A 38 -12.07 13.12 6.43
N GLY A 39 -11.31 14.19 6.18
CA GLY A 39 -10.04 14.46 6.88
C GLY A 39 -10.23 14.74 8.38
N THR A 40 -11.32 15.39 8.75
CA THR A 40 -11.69 15.65 10.15
C THR A 40 -12.10 14.36 10.87
N GLU A 41 -12.95 13.54 10.25
CA GLU A 41 -13.34 12.22 10.80
C GLU A 41 -12.18 11.24 10.89
N LEU A 42 -11.26 11.27 9.94
CA LEU A 42 -10.01 10.51 10.00
C LEU A 42 -9.12 10.95 11.15
N SER A 43 -9.10 12.26 11.47
CA SER A 43 -8.36 12.80 12.61
C SER A 43 -8.99 12.38 13.95
N ARG A 44 -10.33 12.43 14.06
CA ARG A 44 -11.08 11.87 15.20
C ARG A 44 -10.81 10.39 15.40
N SER A 45 -10.78 9.62 14.31
CA SER A 45 -10.48 8.18 14.34
C SER A 45 -9.07 7.87 14.91
N LYS A 46 -8.09 8.73 14.66
CA LYS A 46 -6.73 8.62 15.25
C LYS A 46 -6.71 8.96 16.75
N GLU A 47 -7.53 9.93 17.17
CA GLU A 47 -7.70 10.27 18.58
C GLU A 47 -8.34 9.10 19.35
N GLU A 48 -9.39 8.48 18.80
CA GLU A 48 -10.01 7.28 19.37
C GLU A 48 -9.05 6.08 19.43
N LEU A 49 -8.28 5.83 18.36
CA LEU A 49 -7.20 4.84 18.40
C LEU A 49 -6.21 5.11 19.55
N THR A 50 -5.87 6.38 19.79
CA THR A 50 -4.97 6.78 20.89
C THR A 50 -5.60 6.50 22.26
N LYS A 51 -6.91 6.75 22.42
CA LYS A 51 -7.67 6.42 23.65
C LYS A 51 -7.69 4.91 23.90
N VAL A 52 -7.93 4.09 22.87
CA VAL A 52 -7.89 2.62 22.97
C VAL A 52 -6.48 2.13 23.32
N MET A 53 -5.44 2.69 22.72
CA MET A 53 -4.05 2.38 23.07
C MET A 53 -3.71 2.75 24.54
N ALA A 54 -4.22 3.88 25.04
CA ALA A 54 -4.06 4.27 26.43
C ALA A 54 -4.80 3.32 27.40
N GLN A 55 -6.03 2.91 27.09
CA GLN A 55 -6.78 1.90 27.86
C GLN A 55 -6.05 0.56 27.92
N ARG A 56 -5.53 0.09 26.77
CA ARG A 56 -4.68 -1.11 26.68
C ARG A 56 -3.45 -1.01 27.57
N GLN A 57 -2.77 0.13 27.58
CA GLN A 57 -1.59 0.34 28.43
C GLN A 57 -1.95 0.37 29.93
N LEU A 58 -3.08 0.99 30.30
CA LEU A 58 -3.56 0.99 31.68
C LEU A 58 -3.88 -0.44 32.17
N GLN A 59 -4.51 -1.27 31.31
CA GLN A 59 -4.78 -2.67 31.65
C GLN A 59 -3.49 -3.49 31.78
N ALA A 60 -2.52 -3.27 30.88
CA ALA A 60 -1.20 -3.92 30.98
C ALA A 60 -0.43 -3.53 32.26
N ASN A 61 -0.57 -2.28 32.74
CA ASN A 61 0.02 -1.87 34.01
C ASN A 61 -0.66 -2.56 35.20
N ARG A 62 -2.01 -2.61 35.24
CA ARG A 62 -2.77 -3.34 36.27
C ARG A 62 -2.42 -4.83 36.33
N SER A 63 -2.22 -5.44 35.16
CA SER A 63 -1.78 -6.84 35.05
C SER A 63 -0.39 -7.05 35.67
N LYS A 64 0.56 -6.13 35.45
CA LYS A 64 1.88 -6.16 36.12
C LYS A 64 1.77 -6.04 37.65
N ASP A 65 0.93 -5.12 38.15
CA ASP A 65 0.73 -4.94 39.60
C ASP A 65 0.12 -6.20 40.24
N ARG A 66 -0.82 -6.85 39.54
CA ARG A 66 -1.40 -8.15 39.95
C ARG A 66 -0.37 -9.28 39.90
N PHE A 67 0.52 -9.29 38.92
CA PHE A 67 1.60 -10.28 38.82
C PHE A 67 2.60 -10.16 39.99
N ALA A 68 2.92 -8.93 40.43
CA ALA A 68 3.72 -8.71 41.64
C ALA A 68 3.03 -9.26 42.89
N LYS A 69 1.73 -8.95 43.10
CA LYS A 69 0.93 -9.48 44.21
C LYS A 69 0.83 -11.00 44.21
N LYS A 70 0.76 -11.63 43.02
CA LYS A 70 0.81 -13.09 42.88
C LYS A 70 2.10 -13.66 43.50
N ALA A 71 3.26 -13.12 43.13
CA ALA A 71 4.55 -13.58 43.66
C ALA A 71 4.70 -13.34 45.18
N GLU A 72 4.14 -12.26 45.71
CA GLU A 72 4.06 -12.01 47.16
C GLU A 72 3.22 -13.09 47.87
N TYR A 73 2.03 -13.41 47.34
CA TYR A 73 1.15 -14.43 47.92
C TYR A 73 1.74 -15.85 47.82
N GLU A 74 2.39 -16.21 46.72
CA GLU A 74 3.16 -17.46 46.61
C GLU A 74 4.23 -17.57 47.71
N THR A 75 4.94 -16.47 47.97
CA THR A 75 5.97 -16.39 49.03
C THR A 75 5.35 -16.56 50.42
N TYR A 76 4.20 -15.93 50.68
CA TYR A 76 3.48 -16.04 51.96
C TYR A 76 2.91 -17.44 52.20
N ILE A 77 2.33 -18.10 51.18
CA ILE A 77 1.85 -19.49 51.26
C ILE A 77 3.03 -20.42 51.60
N ALA A 78 4.14 -20.31 50.88
CA ALA A 78 5.34 -21.09 51.15
C ALA A 78 5.94 -20.81 52.55
N GLY A 79 5.76 -19.59 53.09
CA GLY A 79 6.14 -19.23 54.46
C GLY A 79 5.23 -19.88 55.51
N ALA A 80 3.91 -19.76 55.35
CA ALA A 80 2.92 -20.31 56.28
C ALA A 80 3.00 -21.85 56.36
N LEU A 81 3.16 -22.53 55.22
CA LEU A 81 3.34 -23.99 55.16
C LEU A 81 4.62 -24.44 55.88
N ARG A 82 5.74 -23.72 55.72
CA ARG A 82 6.99 -24.00 56.46
C ARG A 82 6.86 -23.82 57.98
N GLN A 83 5.91 -23.03 58.44
CA GLN A 83 5.60 -22.82 59.86
C GLN A 83 4.50 -23.76 60.37
N GLY A 84 3.98 -24.67 59.54
CA GLY A 84 2.88 -25.57 59.89
C GLY A 84 1.50 -24.88 60.01
N ASN A 85 1.39 -23.61 59.61
CA ASN A 85 0.13 -22.85 59.69
C ASN A 85 -0.70 -23.06 58.42
N GLU A 86 -1.32 -24.24 58.30
CA GLU A 86 -2.15 -24.60 57.16
C GLU A 86 -3.36 -23.69 56.96
N GLN A 87 -3.95 -23.16 58.04
CA GLN A 87 -5.10 -22.27 57.95
C GLN A 87 -4.72 -20.96 57.23
N LEU A 88 -3.63 -20.31 57.67
CA LEU A 88 -3.14 -19.10 57.01
C LEU A 88 -2.72 -19.37 55.57
N ALA A 89 -2.11 -20.54 55.29
CA ALA A 89 -1.76 -20.93 53.92
C ALA A 89 -3.00 -21.05 53.01
N ARG A 90 -4.12 -21.61 53.52
CA ARG A 90 -5.39 -21.70 52.79
C ARG A 90 -6.00 -20.31 52.55
N GLU A 91 -6.07 -19.45 53.56
CA GLU A 91 -6.61 -18.09 53.44
C GLU A 91 -5.85 -17.24 52.40
N VAL A 92 -4.52 -17.39 52.31
CA VAL A 92 -3.72 -16.70 51.27
C VAL A 92 -3.87 -17.37 49.90
N ALA A 93 -4.01 -18.70 49.84
CA ALA A 93 -4.26 -19.41 48.58
C ALA A 93 -5.62 -19.03 47.93
N GLU A 94 -6.66 -18.79 48.72
CA GLU A 94 -7.94 -18.27 48.24
C GLU A 94 -7.79 -16.88 47.59
N ARG A 95 -6.98 -15.99 48.21
CA ARG A 95 -6.67 -14.67 47.64
C ARG A 95 -5.81 -14.77 46.38
N LEU A 96 -4.86 -15.70 46.33
CA LEU A 96 -4.07 -15.99 45.14
C LEU A 96 -4.97 -16.45 43.98
N ALA A 97 -5.89 -17.38 44.22
CA ALA A 97 -6.83 -17.86 43.19
C ALA A 97 -7.70 -16.71 42.62
N ALA A 98 -8.08 -15.73 43.45
CA ALA A 98 -8.77 -14.53 42.96
C ALA A 98 -7.86 -13.67 42.06
N VAL A 99 -6.59 -13.45 42.45
CA VAL A 99 -5.60 -12.69 41.64
C VAL A 99 -5.27 -13.41 40.32
N GLU A 100 -5.21 -14.74 40.30
CA GLU A 100 -4.97 -15.51 39.08
C GLU A 100 -6.14 -15.45 38.09
N ASN A 101 -7.39 -15.51 38.58
CA ASN A 101 -8.56 -15.29 37.74
C ASN A 101 -8.60 -13.86 37.17
N ASP A 102 -8.25 -12.87 37.98
CA ASP A 102 -8.09 -11.47 37.56
C ASP A 102 -7.01 -11.29 36.47
N LEU A 103 -5.85 -11.95 36.61
CA LEU A 103 -4.78 -11.93 35.61
C LEU A 103 -5.23 -12.54 34.27
N LYS A 104 -5.97 -13.65 34.30
CA LYS A 104 -6.55 -14.27 33.11
C LYS A 104 -7.56 -13.36 32.40
N ASN A 105 -8.38 -12.64 33.16
CA ASN A 105 -9.31 -11.65 32.61
C ASN A 105 -8.56 -10.45 31.99
N ASP A 106 -7.46 -10.00 32.62
CA ASP A 106 -6.61 -8.94 32.07
C ASP A 106 -5.95 -9.35 30.75
N GLU A 107 -5.43 -10.58 30.67
CA GLU A 107 -4.81 -11.11 29.45
C GLU A 107 -5.82 -11.11 28.28
N GLN A 108 -7.03 -11.64 28.50
CA GLN A 108 -8.11 -11.62 27.51
C GLN A 108 -8.49 -10.20 27.07
N ALA A 109 -8.58 -9.25 28.02
CA ALA A 109 -8.86 -7.85 27.71
C ALA A 109 -7.73 -7.21 26.88
N ILE A 110 -6.46 -7.47 27.23
CA ILE A 110 -5.29 -6.97 26.50
C ILE A 110 -5.26 -7.52 25.07
N THR A 111 -5.51 -8.82 24.87
CA THR A 111 -5.62 -9.42 23.53
C THR A 111 -6.75 -8.80 22.71
N SER A 112 -7.91 -8.53 23.32
CA SER A 112 -9.04 -7.86 22.66
C SER A 112 -8.70 -6.43 22.22
N TYR A 113 -8.01 -5.67 23.08
CA TYR A 113 -7.50 -4.35 22.72
C TYR A 113 -6.46 -4.41 21.60
N ASP A 114 -5.50 -5.33 21.64
CA ASP A 114 -4.47 -5.46 20.60
C ASP A 114 -5.06 -5.78 19.22
N ASN A 115 -6.06 -6.67 19.18
CA ASN A 115 -6.82 -6.97 17.96
C ASN A 115 -7.53 -5.71 17.43
N SER A 116 -8.21 -4.96 18.32
CA SER A 116 -8.92 -3.73 17.98
C SER A 116 -7.98 -2.63 17.48
N ILE A 117 -6.82 -2.45 18.13
CA ILE A 117 -5.75 -1.51 17.75
C ILE A 117 -5.19 -1.86 16.36
N SER A 118 -4.97 -3.15 16.07
CA SER A 118 -4.49 -3.63 14.77
C SER A 118 -5.49 -3.36 13.64
N GLN A 119 -6.77 -3.65 13.88
CA GLN A 119 -7.87 -3.37 12.95
C GLN A 119 -8.02 -1.87 12.67
N LEU A 120 -8.04 -1.04 13.72
CA LEU A 120 -8.15 0.42 13.61
C LEU A 120 -6.96 1.03 12.85
N LYS A 121 -5.72 0.61 13.15
CA LYS A 121 -4.52 1.05 12.40
C LYS A 121 -4.62 0.72 10.92
N THR A 122 -5.08 -0.48 10.59
CA THR A 122 -5.25 -0.94 9.21
C THR A 122 -6.32 -0.13 8.48
N ALA A 123 -7.47 0.10 9.12
CA ALA A 123 -8.57 0.88 8.56
C ALA A 123 -8.20 2.37 8.36
N ILE A 124 -7.49 2.97 9.32
CA ILE A 124 -6.98 4.35 9.22
C ILE A 124 -6.00 4.47 8.06
N ALA A 125 -5.00 3.59 7.96
CA ALA A 125 -4.01 3.61 6.88
C ALA A 125 -4.62 3.38 5.48
N ALA A 126 -5.64 2.52 5.38
CA ALA A 126 -6.39 2.34 4.13
C ALA A 126 -7.18 3.60 3.76
N THR A 127 -7.81 4.25 4.75
CA THR A 127 -8.59 5.48 4.56
C THR A 127 -7.71 6.67 4.19
N GLU A 128 -6.53 6.83 4.81
CA GLU A 128 -5.51 7.81 4.44
C GLU A 128 -5.11 7.72 2.97
N ARG A 129 -4.75 6.51 2.51
CA ARG A 129 -4.37 6.26 1.11
C ARG A 129 -5.50 6.57 0.13
N LYS A 130 -6.75 6.24 0.51
CA LYS A 130 -7.94 6.55 -0.29
C LYS A 130 -8.19 8.06 -0.36
N LEU A 131 -8.12 8.76 0.77
CA LEU A 131 -8.32 10.21 0.85
C LEU A 131 -7.25 10.98 0.05
N ALA A 132 -5.99 10.58 0.17
CA ALA A 132 -4.88 11.14 -0.61
C ALA A 132 -5.10 10.97 -2.12
N ARG A 133 -5.54 9.77 -2.56
CA ARG A 133 -5.85 9.50 -3.98
C ARG A 133 -7.02 10.37 -4.48
N VAL A 134 -8.11 10.45 -3.71
CA VAL A 134 -9.29 11.26 -4.08
C VAL A 134 -8.91 12.74 -4.16
N LYS A 135 -8.11 13.25 -3.23
CA LYS A 135 -7.58 14.63 -3.29
C LYS A 135 -6.75 14.87 -4.55
N GLN A 136 -5.80 13.99 -4.85
CA GLN A 136 -4.97 14.10 -6.07
C GLN A 136 -5.82 14.08 -7.36
N GLN A 137 -6.88 13.28 -7.41
CA GLN A 137 -7.82 13.25 -8.53
C GLN A 137 -8.56 14.59 -8.67
N VAL A 138 -9.07 15.15 -7.56
CA VAL A 138 -9.72 16.48 -7.56
C VAL A 138 -8.75 17.59 -7.98
N ASP A 139 -7.52 17.57 -7.49
CA ASP A 139 -6.49 18.56 -7.86
C ASP A 139 -6.13 18.47 -9.36
N THR A 140 -6.09 17.26 -9.93
CA THR A 140 -5.89 17.05 -11.37
C THR A 140 -7.06 17.59 -12.19
N VAL A 141 -8.31 17.30 -11.81
CA VAL A 141 -9.51 17.80 -12.51
C VAL A 141 -9.55 19.33 -12.49
N LYS A 142 -9.25 19.97 -11.36
CA LYS A 142 -9.13 21.44 -11.25
C LYS A 142 -8.05 22.01 -12.16
N ALA A 143 -6.91 21.35 -12.28
CA ALA A 143 -5.84 21.76 -13.18
C ALA A 143 -6.28 21.68 -14.65
N THR A 144 -6.94 20.59 -15.05
CA THR A 144 -7.53 20.45 -16.39
C THR A 144 -8.58 21.53 -16.68
N GLU A 145 -9.49 21.80 -15.74
CA GLU A 145 -10.50 22.85 -15.86
C GLU A 145 -9.88 24.25 -16.00
N ALA A 146 -8.80 24.53 -15.24
CA ALA A 146 -8.05 25.78 -15.35
C ALA A 146 -7.35 25.94 -16.71
N VAL A 147 -6.77 24.86 -17.25
CA VAL A 147 -6.17 24.85 -18.60
C VAL A 147 -7.23 25.10 -19.68
N GLN A 148 -8.38 24.42 -19.59
CA GLN A 148 -9.50 24.62 -20.54
C GLN A 148 -10.00 26.07 -20.48
N ARG A 149 -10.23 26.63 -19.28
CA ARG A 149 -10.62 28.05 -19.11
C ARG A 149 -9.57 29.01 -19.71
N ALA A 150 -8.28 28.73 -19.53
CA ALA A 150 -7.21 29.53 -20.13
C ALA A 150 -7.20 29.44 -21.67
N GLN A 151 -7.37 28.24 -22.24
CA GLN A 151 -7.48 28.02 -23.69
C GLN A 151 -8.68 28.78 -24.28
N THR A 152 -9.87 28.70 -23.66
CA THR A 152 -11.06 29.45 -24.08
C THR A 152 -10.84 30.96 -24.02
N ALA A 153 -10.16 31.47 -22.98
CA ALA A 153 -9.82 32.88 -22.85
C ALA A 153 -8.81 33.35 -23.92
N VAL A 154 -7.84 32.51 -24.30
CA VAL A 154 -6.89 32.82 -25.39
C VAL A 154 -7.58 32.78 -26.75
N ALA A 155 -8.40 31.77 -27.01
CA ALA A 155 -9.15 31.63 -28.25
C ALA A 155 -10.10 32.82 -28.48
N SER A 156 -10.89 33.18 -27.47
CA SER A 156 -11.82 34.34 -27.54
C SER A 156 -11.11 35.70 -27.71
N ARG A 157 -9.84 35.82 -27.29
CA ARG A 157 -9.00 37.00 -27.54
C ARG A 157 -8.41 37.04 -28.96
N HIS A 158 -8.20 35.89 -29.60
CA HIS A 158 -7.62 35.80 -30.96
C HIS A 158 -8.67 35.68 -32.07
N SER A 159 -9.90 35.27 -31.76
CA SER A 159 -11.02 35.22 -32.70
C SER A 159 -11.44 36.60 -33.25
N GLY A 160 -10.99 37.69 -32.63
CA GLY A 160 -11.18 39.05 -33.14
C GLY A 160 -10.18 39.50 -34.22
N ALA A 161 -9.10 38.74 -34.48
CA ALA A 161 -7.98 39.22 -35.32
C ALA A 161 -7.37 38.21 -36.31
N ASN A 162 -7.52 36.88 -36.10
CA ASN A 162 -6.58 35.90 -36.67
C ASN A 162 -7.18 34.78 -37.57
N GLY A 163 -8.20 35.09 -38.38
CA GLY A 163 -8.88 34.13 -39.28
C GLY A 163 -8.04 33.50 -40.42
N LYS A 164 -6.70 33.57 -40.38
CA LYS A 164 -5.77 32.99 -41.38
C LYS A 164 -4.71 32.04 -40.81
N VAL A 165 -4.58 31.92 -39.47
CA VAL A 165 -3.57 31.06 -38.82
C VAL A 165 -4.16 29.72 -38.35
N THR A 166 -5.45 29.71 -37.97
CA THR A 166 -6.20 28.51 -37.57
C THR A 166 -6.10 27.38 -38.60
N THR A 167 -6.26 27.68 -39.88
CA THR A 167 -6.21 26.69 -40.99
C THR A 167 -4.87 25.91 -41.07
N ALA A 168 -3.77 26.50 -40.60
CA ALA A 168 -2.46 25.87 -40.58
C ALA A 168 -2.28 24.93 -39.36
N LEU A 169 -2.80 25.30 -38.19
CA LEU A 169 -2.72 24.48 -36.97
C LEU A 169 -3.70 23.30 -37.01
N ASP A 170 -4.92 23.49 -37.51
CA ASP A 170 -5.88 22.40 -37.78
C ASP A 170 -5.29 21.33 -38.71
N SER A 171 -4.40 21.75 -39.61
CA SER A 171 -3.70 20.85 -40.53
C SER A 171 -2.56 20.08 -39.87
N LEU A 172 -1.96 20.61 -38.80
CA LEU A 172 -0.90 19.95 -38.03
C LEU A 172 -1.46 18.99 -36.99
N GLU A 173 -2.54 19.37 -36.29
CA GLU A 173 -3.26 18.51 -35.35
C GLU A 173 -3.83 17.27 -36.06
N ARG A 174 -4.41 17.44 -37.25
CA ARG A 174 -4.87 16.35 -38.13
C ARG A 174 -3.74 15.40 -38.58
N ILE A 175 -2.49 15.88 -38.66
CA ILE A 175 -1.32 15.04 -38.97
C ILE A 175 -0.88 14.26 -37.72
N GLN A 176 -0.85 14.90 -36.54
CA GLN A 176 -0.53 14.23 -35.28
C GLN A 176 -1.56 13.16 -34.92
N GLN A 177 -2.85 13.44 -35.10
CA GLN A 177 -3.93 12.49 -34.80
C GLN A 177 -3.80 11.21 -35.64
N ARG A 178 -3.40 11.32 -36.92
CA ARG A 178 -3.09 10.17 -37.80
C ARG A 178 -1.85 9.39 -37.38
N GLN A 179 -0.88 10.01 -36.71
CA GLN A 179 0.29 9.31 -36.18
C GLN A 179 -0.04 8.59 -34.86
N ALA A 180 -0.81 9.23 -33.97
CA ALA A 180 -1.32 8.62 -32.74
C ALA A 180 -2.21 7.39 -33.05
N GLU A 181 -3.09 7.48 -34.05
CA GLU A 181 -3.92 6.36 -34.49
C GLU A 181 -3.08 5.19 -35.03
N ARG A 182 -1.98 5.46 -35.76
CA ARG A 182 -1.03 4.43 -36.19
C ARG A 182 -0.30 3.77 -35.01
N GLY A 183 0.08 4.54 -33.99
CA GLY A 183 0.66 4.02 -32.75
C GLY A 183 -0.31 3.07 -32.02
N ALA A 184 -1.53 3.53 -31.78
CA ALA A 184 -2.57 2.73 -31.12
C ALA A 184 -2.94 1.46 -31.91
N ARG A 185 -2.91 1.50 -33.26
CA ARG A 185 -3.12 0.29 -34.08
C ARG A 185 -1.95 -0.69 -33.99
N LEU A 186 -0.71 -0.24 -33.87
CA LEU A 186 0.45 -1.11 -33.65
C LEU A 186 0.44 -1.73 -32.24
N GLU A 187 0.07 -0.96 -31.23
CA GLU A 187 -0.07 -1.43 -29.86
C GLU A 187 -1.22 -2.43 -29.72
N ALA A 188 -2.37 -2.17 -30.35
CA ALA A 188 -3.48 -3.12 -30.43
C ALA A 188 -3.14 -4.39 -31.23
N ALA A 189 -2.28 -4.30 -32.27
CA ALA A 189 -1.79 -5.48 -32.98
C ALA A 189 -0.86 -6.33 -32.10
N ALA A 190 0.04 -5.70 -31.33
CA ALA A 190 0.88 -6.39 -30.35
C ALA A 190 0.07 -7.02 -29.21
N GLN A 191 -1.02 -6.36 -28.77
CA GLN A 191 -1.98 -6.91 -27.81
C GLN A 191 -2.68 -8.17 -28.38
N LEU A 192 -3.16 -8.10 -29.63
CA LEU A 192 -3.75 -9.24 -30.35
C LEU A 192 -2.77 -10.41 -30.53
N GLU A 193 -1.50 -10.12 -30.81
CA GLU A 193 -0.46 -11.16 -30.94
C GLU A 193 -0.09 -11.77 -29.58
N SER A 194 -0.13 -10.98 -28.50
CA SER A 194 -0.03 -11.48 -27.11
C SER A 194 -1.25 -12.30 -26.67
N GLU A 195 -2.43 -12.07 -27.24
CA GLU A 195 -3.66 -12.83 -26.96
C GLU A 195 -3.78 -14.09 -27.85
N ALA A 196 -3.13 -14.10 -29.02
CA ALA A 196 -3.04 -15.26 -29.92
C ALA A 196 -1.94 -16.27 -29.55
N GLY A 197 -1.01 -15.91 -28.66
CA GLY A 197 0.05 -16.80 -28.18
C GLY A 197 -0.46 -17.97 -27.33
N GLU A 198 0.27 -19.10 -27.35
CA GLU A 198 -0.13 -20.43 -26.81
C GLU A 198 -0.50 -20.50 -25.29
N GLY A 199 -0.37 -19.39 -24.56
CA GLY A 199 -0.67 -19.31 -23.12
C GLY A 199 -2.15 -19.48 -22.74
N ASP A 200 -3.11 -19.15 -23.62
CA ASP A 200 -4.54 -19.33 -23.33
C ASP A 200 -4.97 -20.80 -23.49
N LEU A 201 -4.41 -21.53 -24.46
CA LEU A 201 -4.70 -22.95 -24.64
C LEU A 201 -4.24 -23.77 -23.43
N ASN A 202 -3.01 -23.54 -22.93
CA ASN A 202 -2.51 -24.23 -21.73
C ASN A 202 -3.32 -23.88 -20.47
N LYS A 203 -3.76 -22.62 -20.29
CA LYS A 203 -4.63 -22.25 -19.16
C LYS A 203 -5.98 -22.95 -19.21
N ARG A 204 -6.57 -23.10 -20.41
CA ARG A 204 -7.85 -23.81 -20.59
C ARG A 204 -7.70 -25.32 -20.39
N LEU A 205 -6.61 -25.93 -20.88
CA LEU A 205 -6.35 -27.35 -20.68
C LEU A 205 -6.00 -27.69 -19.22
N GLN A 206 -5.30 -26.78 -18.51
CA GLN A 206 -5.06 -26.90 -17.06
C GLN A 206 -6.36 -26.77 -16.26
N ALA A 207 -7.23 -25.82 -16.59
CA ALA A 207 -8.56 -25.68 -15.98
C ALA A 207 -9.49 -26.87 -16.28
N ALA A 208 -9.26 -27.61 -17.37
CA ALA A 208 -9.96 -28.84 -17.72
C ALA A 208 -9.33 -30.11 -17.11
N GLY A 209 -8.22 -30.01 -16.36
CA GLY A 209 -7.54 -31.15 -15.75
C GLY A 209 -6.81 -32.08 -16.73
N LEU A 210 -6.45 -31.59 -17.92
CA LEU A 210 -5.90 -32.39 -19.03
C LEU A 210 -4.37 -32.26 -19.23
N LEU A 211 -3.66 -31.54 -18.35
CA LEU A 211 -2.17 -31.55 -18.30
C LEU A 211 -1.69 -32.17 -16.98
N PRO A 212 -0.62 -33.01 -17.01
CA PRO A 212 -0.03 -33.61 -15.82
C PRO A 212 0.77 -32.60 -14.98
N GLU A 213 1.02 -32.94 -13.71
CA GLU A 213 1.63 -32.03 -12.74
C GLU A 213 3.02 -31.52 -13.14
N SER A 214 3.30 -30.29 -12.70
CA SER A 214 4.54 -29.55 -12.92
C SER A 214 5.76 -30.23 -12.32
N THR A 215 6.87 -30.22 -13.08
CA THR A 215 8.21 -30.67 -12.66
C THR A 215 8.60 -30.11 -11.29
N SER A 216 8.68 -30.99 -10.28
CA SER A 216 9.12 -30.64 -8.93
C SER A 216 10.55 -30.09 -8.90
N VAL A 217 10.83 -29.28 -7.88
CA VAL A 217 12.15 -28.76 -7.51
C VAL A 217 13.20 -29.87 -7.37
N ASP A 218 12.79 -31.09 -7.05
CA ASP A 218 13.66 -32.28 -6.96
C ASP A 218 14.45 -32.55 -8.26
N ASN A 219 13.83 -32.33 -9.42
CA ASN A 219 14.47 -32.53 -10.73
C ASN A 219 15.61 -31.51 -11.00
N ILE A 220 15.58 -30.35 -10.34
CA ILE A 220 16.64 -29.35 -10.42
C ILE A 220 17.85 -29.77 -9.57
N LEU A 221 17.63 -30.47 -8.45
CA LEU A 221 18.68 -30.91 -7.54
C LEU A 221 19.46 -32.12 -8.07
N GLU A 222 18.82 -33.05 -8.80
CA GLU A 222 19.53 -34.15 -9.47
C GLU A 222 20.47 -33.66 -10.57
N ARG A 223 20.05 -32.65 -11.35
CA ARG A 223 20.87 -32.06 -12.43
C ARG A 223 22.22 -31.47 -11.95
N PHE A 224 22.33 -31.12 -10.67
CA PHE A 224 23.58 -30.66 -10.04
C PHE A 224 24.39 -31.79 -9.36
N ARG A 225 23.81 -32.97 -9.16
CA ARG A 225 24.52 -34.16 -8.62
C ARG A 225 25.20 -34.98 -9.70
N GLU A 226 24.69 -34.97 -10.92
CA GLU A 226 25.18 -35.81 -12.03
C GLU A 226 26.31 -35.19 -12.90
N LYS A 227 26.90 -34.06 -12.49
CA LYS A 227 28.11 -33.52 -13.15
C LYS A 227 29.35 -33.62 -12.25
N PRO A 228 30.17 -34.68 -12.40
CA PRO A 228 31.52 -34.67 -11.89
C PRO A 228 32.33 -33.55 -12.56
N VAL A 229 33.08 -32.78 -11.77
CA VAL A 229 34.05 -31.82 -12.30
C VAL A 229 35.20 -32.59 -12.96
N GLN A 230 35.22 -32.63 -14.28
CA GLN A 230 36.37 -33.17 -15.02
C GLN A 230 37.54 -32.18 -14.95
N GLN A 231 38.51 -32.49 -14.09
CA GLN A 231 39.85 -31.93 -14.17
C GLN A 231 40.54 -32.42 -15.45
N LEU A 232 40.96 -31.49 -16.30
CA LEU A 232 42.09 -31.69 -17.21
C LEU A 232 42.95 -30.42 -17.21
N SER A 233 44.26 -30.63 -17.38
CA SER A 233 45.31 -29.76 -16.84
C SER A 233 46.26 -29.19 -17.90
N HIS A 234 46.74 -27.97 -17.64
CA HIS A 234 48.01 -27.35 -18.09
C HIS A 234 48.47 -27.47 -19.56
N GLU A 235 48.60 -26.32 -20.22
CA GLU A 235 49.87 -25.91 -20.86
C GLU A 235 50.00 -24.37 -20.84
N PRO A 236 51.19 -23.77 -20.57
CA PRO A 236 51.32 -22.32 -20.39
C PRO A 236 51.78 -21.59 -21.67
N LEU A 237 51.12 -20.47 -21.99
CA LEU A 237 51.58 -19.50 -22.99
C LEU A 237 52.04 -18.21 -22.30
N SER A 238 53.25 -17.77 -22.62
CA SER A 238 53.97 -16.72 -21.91
C SER A 238 54.06 -15.41 -22.71
N LEU A 239 53.83 -14.30 -21.97
CA LEU A 239 54.37 -12.95 -22.22
C LEU A 239 53.82 -12.18 -23.46
N PRO A 240 53.87 -10.82 -23.48
CA PRO A 240 54.76 -9.93 -22.74
C PRO A 240 54.14 -9.07 -21.63
N ALA A 241 55.01 -8.62 -20.72
CA ALA A 241 54.68 -7.67 -19.66
C ALA A 241 54.56 -6.24 -20.21
N ALA A 242 53.56 -5.49 -19.75
CA ALA A 242 53.51 -4.04 -19.92
C ALA A 242 54.29 -3.38 -18.78
N GLU A 243 55.33 -2.61 -19.12
CA GLU A 243 56.11 -1.83 -18.16
C GLU A 243 55.23 -0.76 -17.49
N ILE A 244 55.02 -0.88 -16.18
CA ILE A 244 54.53 0.25 -15.38
C ILE A 244 55.74 1.13 -15.10
N LYS A 245 55.83 2.28 -15.79
CA LYS A 245 56.82 3.31 -15.47
C LYS A 245 56.48 3.97 -14.15
N GLU A 246 57.14 3.50 -13.10
CA GLU A 246 57.29 4.22 -11.85
C GLU A 246 58.22 5.42 -12.08
N THR A 247 57.72 6.64 -11.85
CA THR A 247 58.57 7.83 -11.67
C THR A 247 58.23 8.49 -10.34
N ASP A 248 59.21 8.46 -9.46
CA ASP A 248 59.22 8.81 -8.03
C ASP A 248 59.37 10.33 -7.76
N LYS A 249 59.05 10.77 -6.53
CA LYS A 249 59.30 12.10 -5.91
C LYS A 249 58.63 13.32 -6.59
N VAL A 250 58.29 14.45 -5.96
CA VAL A 250 58.89 15.32 -4.91
C VAL A 250 57.73 16.07 -4.20
N GLU A 251 57.63 16.36 -2.90
CA GLU A 251 58.44 16.11 -1.68
C GLU A 251 57.51 16.03 -0.42
N ARG A 252 58.04 16.33 0.78
CA ARG A 252 57.32 16.86 1.96
C ARG A 252 57.95 18.21 2.34
N LYS A 253 57.22 19.07 3.07
CA LYS A 253 57.66 20.14 4.02
C LYS A 253 56.57 21.21 4.11
N ASP A 254 56.27 21.85 5.23
CA ASP A 254 56.55 21.58 6.66
C ASP A 254 55.30 22.09 7.44
#